data_AF-A0A2V5S4J7-F1
#
_entry.id   AF-A0A2V5S4J7-F1
#
_cell.length_a   1.000
_cell.length_b   1.000
_cell.length_c   1.000
_cell.angle_alpha   90.00
_cell.angle_beta   90.00
_cell.angle_gamma   90.00
#
_symmetry.space_group_name_H-M   'P 1'
#
loop_
_entity.id
_entity.type
_entity.pdbx_description
1 polymer ?
#
loop_
_entity_poly.entity_id
_entity_poly.type
_entity_poly.pdbx_seq_one_letter_code
_entity_poly.pdbx_strand_id
1 'polypeptide(L)'
;MNTNEAKEKLLLYRDPIDDADPQFREALAYAHRNPELAEWLREQAGCYQAIRSKLRDVEAPRDLAEKIIRNQPIRFCMDWTQILKLAAAIIISAGITAASLELWHRGKRPVLQGQEIVVKGEVLDLTCYVAYNWSGPKHASCAMDCIKSGLPVGIKTEDGKVYLLTGKEAHVNDQLADYAAKVVTVRGKETARDGFAQIQVEEIRKF
;
A
#
# COMPACT_ATOMS: atom_id res chain seq x y z
N MET A 1 20.87 40.57 26.56
CA MET A 1 19.41 40.79 26.63
C MET A 1 19.10 42.27 26.77
N ASN A 2 18.08 42.77 26.09
CA ASN A 2 17.59 44.16 26.22
C ASN A 2 16.38 44.25 27.17
N THR A 3 15.94 45.45 27.53
CA THR A 3 14.83 45.67 28.48
C THR A 3 13.51 45.05 28.00
N ASN A 4 13.21 45.08 26.71
CA ASN A 4 11.95 44.54 26.18
C ASN A 4 11.94 43.01 26.22
N GLU A 5 13.04 42.36 25.82
CA GLU A 5 13.23 40.91 25.94
C GLU A 5 13.17 40.45 27.40
N ALA A 6 13.75 41.21 28.32
CA ALA A 6 13.69 40.90 29.74
C ALA A 6 12.26 41.04 30.28
N LYS A 7 11.53 42.11 29.90
CA LYS A 7 10.11 42.27 30.24
C LYS A 7 9.28 41.11 29.71
N GLU A 8 9.44 40.73 28.45
CA GLU A 8 8.69 39.64 27.83
C GLU A 8 8.89 38.31 28.56
N LYS A 9 10.15 37.98 28.91
CA LYS A 9 10.44 36.80 29.74
C LYS A 9 9.81 36.91 31.12
N LEU A 10 9.88 38.07 31.77
CA LEU A 10 9.39 38.27 33.14
C LEU A 10 7.86 38.41 33.23
N LEU A 11 7.14 38.68 32.14
CA LEU A 11 5.68 38.74 32.13
C LEU A 11 5.03 37.46 32.69
N LEU A 12 5.68 36.31 32.48
CA LEU A 12 5.19 35.01 32.95
C LEU A 12 5.77 34.59 34.30
N TYR A 13 6.70 35.35 34.86
CA TYR A 13 7.38 35.03 36.11
C TYR A 13 6.45 35.23 37.30
N ARG A 14 6.32 34.19 38.14
CA ARG A 14 5.46 34.18 39.34
C ARG A 14 6.34 34.05 40.57
N ASP A 15 6.61 35.17 41.21
CA ASP A 15 7.27 35.21 42.51
C ASP A 15 6.41 34.54 43.61
N PRO A 16 6.97 33.70 44.51
CA PRO A 16 8.32 33.12 44.51
C PRO A 16 8.38 31.71 43.89
N ILE A 17 7.35 31.31 43.14
CA ILE A 17 7.23 29.94 42.60
C ILE A 17 8.33 29.64 41.59
N ASP A 18 8.63 30.62 40.74
CA ASP A 18 9.50 30.45 39.59
C ASP A 18 10.96 30.88 39.86
N ASP A 19 11.33 31.18 41.12
CA ASP A 19 12.68 31.66 41.51
C ASP A 19 13.79 30.68 41.15
N ALA A 20 13.50 29.38 41.27
CA ALA A 20 14.44 28.32 40.97
C ALA A 20 14.52 27.99 39.47
N ASP A 21 13.58 28.50 38.65
CA ASP A 21 13.49 28.17 37.24
C ASP A 21 14.65 28.84 36.45
N PRO A 22 15.51 28.05 35.78
CA PRO A 22 16.62 28.57 34.99
C PRO A 22 16.18 29.55 33.89
N GLN A 23 14.95 29.45 33.38
CA GLN A 23 14.44 30.29 32.30
C GLN A 23 14.41 31.78 32.66
N PHE A 24 14.16 32.12 33.93
CA PHE A 24 14.07 33.51 34.38
C PHE A 24 15.38 34.07 34.93
N ARG A 25 16.38 33.24 35.23
CA ARG A 25 17.61 33.62 35.93
C ARG A 25 18.34 34.79 35.29
N GLU A 26 18.52 34.77 33.98
CA GLU A 26 19.19 35.84 33.23
C GLU A 26 18.37 37.15 33.29
N ALA A 27 17.04 37.05 33.21
CA ALA A 27 16.14 38.20 33.18
C ALA A 27 16.01 38.86 34.55
N LEU A 28 15.96 38.06 35.61
CA LEU A 28 16.01 38.53 37.00
C LEU A 28 17.34 39.22 37.30
N ALA A 29 18.47 38.62 36.89
CA ALA A 29 19.79 39.23 37.06
C ALA A 29 19.92 40.57 36.32
N TYR A 30 19.31 40.69 35.14
CA TYR A 30 19.25 41.94 34.39
C TYR A 30 18.34 42.98 35.08
N ALA A 31 17.15 42.57 35.53
CA ALA A 31 16.22 43.43 36.26
C ALA A 31 16.84 44.00 37.54
N HIS A 32 17.60 43.20 38.31
CA HIS A 32 18.28 43.70 39.51
C HIS A 32 19.30 44.82 39.24
N ARG A 33 19.87 44.87 38.03
CA ARG A 33 20.85 45.90 37.63
C ARG A 33 20.19 47.14 37.03
N ASN A 34 18.91 47.06 36.64
CA ASN A 34 18.17 48.16 36.01
C ASN A 34 17.02 48.62 36.93
N PRO A 35 17.09 49.84 37.51
CA PRO A 35 16.13 50.28 38.51
C PRO A 35 14.69 50.41 37.97
N GLU A 36 14.53 50.85 36.72
CA GLU A 36 13.21 51.00 36.08
C GLU A 36 12.55 49.63 35.86
N LEU A 37 13.32 48.66 35.39
CA LEU A 37 12.81 47.30 35.20
C LEU A 37 12.53 46.59 36.53
N ALA A 38 13.34 46.83 37.55
CA ALA A 38 13.09 46.31 38.90
C ALA A 38 11.80 46.88 39.51
N GLU A 39 11.52 48.17 39.29
CA GLU A 39 10.28 48.80 39.75
C GLU A 39 9.06 48.21 39.04
N TRP A 40 9.12 48.09 37.72
CA TRP A 40 8.08 47.43 36.92
C TRP A 40 7.82 45.98 37.39
N LEU A 41 8.87 45.21 37.68
CA LEU A 41 8.74 43.83 38.15
C LEU A 41 8.07 43.77 39.53
N ARG A 42 8.38 44.71 40.44
CA ARG A 42 7.72 44.83 41.75
C ARG A 42 6.24 45.14 41.62
N GLU A 43 5.86 46.04 40.71
CA GLU A 43 4.46 46.38 40.44
C GLU A 43 3.68 45.18 39.91
N GLN A 44 4.25 44.44 38.95
CA GLN A 44 3.66 43.22 38.41
C GLN A 44 3.50 42.14 39.50
N ALA A 45 4.54 41.93 40.32
CA ALA A 45 4.49 40.97 41.43
C ALA A 45 3.38 41.35 42.43
N GLY A 46 3.21 42.64 42.73
CA GLY A 46 2.12 43.14 43.59
C GLY A 46 0.73 42.80 43.04
N CYS A 47 0.50 43.02 41.74
CA CYS A 47 -0.76 42.65 41.08
C CYS A 47 -1.02 41.14 41.16
N TYR A 48 0.00 40.34 40.89
CA TYR A 48 -0.10 38.87 40.94
C TYR A 48 -0.39 38.37 42.36
N GLN A 49 0.31 38.90 43.38
CA GLN A 49 0.09 38.55 44.77
C GLN A 49 -1.34 38.94 45.23
N ALA A 50 -1.86 40.09 44.80
CA ALA A 50 -3.24 40.48 45.09
C ALA A 50 -4.24 39.48 44.52
N ILE A 51 -4.13 39.11 43.24
CA ILE A 51 -4.99 38.09 42.60
C ILE A 51 -4.86 36.75 43.32
N ARG A 52 -3.63 36.31 43.59
CA ARG A 52 -3.34 35.04 44.26
C ARG A 52 -3.96 34.97 45.66
N SER A 53 -3.91 36.06 46.42
CA SER A 53 -4.51 36.13 47.75
C SER A 53 -6.03 35.91 47.68
N LYS A 54 -6.71 36.62 46.77
CA LYS A 54 -8.15 36.48 46.55
C LYS A 54 -8.55 35.08 46.11
N LEU A 55 -7.76 34.45 45.23
CA LEU A 55 -8.01 33.09 44.80
C LEU A 55 -7.81 32.07 45.93
N ARG A 56 -6.86 32.32 46.84
CA ARG A 56 -6.61 31.43 47.99
C ARG A 56 -7.69 31.53 49.07
N ASP A 57 -8.32 32.69 49.19
CA ASP A 57 -9.46 32.90 50.10
C ASP A 57 -10.72 32.13 49.67
N VAL A 58 -10.78 31.66 48.42
CA VAL A 58 -11.89 30.84 47.91
C VAL A 58 -11.66 29.39 48.30
N GLU A 59 -12.55 28.84 49.14
CA GLU A 59 -12.54 27.40 49.45
C GLU A 59 -12.79 26.56 48.20
N ALA A 60 -11.88 25.63 47.92
CA ALA A 60 -12.04 24.72 46.80
C ALA A 60 -13.20 23.72 47.08
N PRO A 61 -14.12 23.51 46.12
CA PRO A 61 -15.15 22.48 46.26
C PRO A 61 -14.56 21.09 46.51
N ARG A 62 -15.19 20.32 47.40
CA ARG A 62 -14.68 18.98 47.81
C ARG A 62 -14.62 17.97 46.66
N ASP A 63 -15.44 18.16 45.63
CA ASP A 63 -15.54 17.29 44.43
C ASP A 63 -14.62 17.75 43.27
N LEU A 64 -13.87 18.85 43.44
CA LEU A 64 -13.07 19.43 42.38
C LEU A 64 -11.95 18.49 41.92
N ALA A 65 -11.25 17.83 42.85
CA ALA A 65 -10.18 16.89 42.50
C ALA A 65 -10.71 15.72 41.67
N GLU A 66 -11.86 15.18 42.04
CA GLU A 66 -12.52 14.09 41.31
C GLU A 66 -12.94 14.53 39.90
N LYS A 67 -13.55 15.72 39.78
CA LYS A 67 -13.92 16.31 38.48
C LYS A 67 -12.72 16.54 37.57
N ILE A 68 -11.58 17.00 38.12
CA ILE A 68 -10.36 17.21 37.34
C ILE A 68 -9.80 15.87 36.85
N ILE A 69 -9.72 14.85 37.71
CA ILE A 69 -9.21 13.52 37.32
C ILE A 69 -10.10 12.90 36.25
N ARG A 70 -11.42 12.96 36.43
CA ARG A 70 -12.40 12.39 35.49
C ARG A 70 -12.37 13.08 34.12
N ASN A 71 -12.20 14.40 34.10
CA ASN A 71 -12.24 15.20 32.87
C ASN A 71 -10.85 15.60 32.34
N GLN A 72 -9.77 15.07 32.92
CA GLN A 72 -8.44 15.38 32.43
C GLN A 72 -8.30 14.81 31.01
N PRO A 73 -8.01 15.64 29.99
CA PRO A 73 -7.73 15.12 28.67
C PRO A 73 -6.51 14.20 28.79
N ILE A 74 -6.66 12.95 28.37
CA ILE A 74 -5.58 11.98 28.32
C ILE A 74 -4.43 12.65 27.56
N ARG A 75 -3.31 12.94 28.23
CA ARG A 75 -2.11 13.42 27.55
C ARG A 75 -1.65 12.26 26.67
N PHE A 76 -1.97 12.33 25.38
CA PHE A 76 -1.34 11.48 24.40
C PHE A 76 0.14 11.91 24.31
N CYS A 77 0.98 11.33 25.15
CA CYS A 77 2.39 11.26 24.88
C CYS A 77 2.53 10.34 23.68
N MET A 78 2.68 10.92 22.49
CA MET A 78 3.02 10.15 21.31
C MET A 78 4.43 9.60 21.55
N ASP A 79 4.51 8.34 21.97
CA ASP A 79 5.78 7.65 22.19
C ASP A 79 6.45 7.50 20.82
N TRP A 80 7.45 8.34 20.57
CA TRP A 80 8.23 8.35 19.32
C TRP A 80 8.80 6.97 18.98
N THR A 81 9.03 6.10 19.97
CA THR A 81 9.50 4.74 19.74
C THR A 81 8.42 3.84 19.12
N GLN A 82 7.14 4.05 19.43
CA GLN A 82 6.02 3.33 18.81
C GLN A 82 5.81 3.75 17.35
N ILE A 83 5.97 5.04 17.06
CA ILE A 83 5.90 5.56 15.68
C ILE A 83 7.02 4.94 14.83
N LEU A 84 8.24 4.90 15.35
CA LEU A 84 9.38 4.29 14.65
C LEU A 84 9.17 2.79 14.39
N LYS A 85 8.61 2.05 15.37
CA LYS A 85 8.25 0.64 15.19
C LYS A 85 7.20 0.42 14.11
N LEU A 86 6.16 1.26 14.07
CA LEU A 86 5.11 1.20 13.05
C LEU A 86 5.65 1.51 11.66
N ALA A 87 6.50 2.54 11.53
CA ALA A 87 7.14 2.88 10.26
C ALA A 87 8.03 1.74 9.74
N ALA A 88 8.83 1.11 10.62
CA ALA A 88 9.65 -0.04 10.26
C ALA A 88 8.79 -1.24 9.82
N ALA A 89 7.69 -1.52 10.52
CA ALA A 89 6.76 -2.60 10.15
C ALA A 89 6.12 -2.37 8.77
N ILE A 90 5.72 -1.13 8.47
CA ILE A 90 5.17 -0.77 7.15
C ILE A 90 6.21 -0.99 6.05
N ILE A 91 7.45 -0.54 6.24
CA ILE A 91 8.54 -0.70 5.26
C ILE A 91 8.83 -2.19 5.02
N ILE A 92 8.90 -3.01 6.06
CA ILE A 92 9.14 -4.46 5.94
C ILE A 92 7.97 -5.12 5.19
N SER A 93 6.72 -4.79 5.54
CA SER A 93 5.56 -5.34 4.85
C SER A 93 5.50 -4.95 3.36
N ALA A 94 5.80 -3.69 3.04
CA ALA A 94 5.88 -3.19 1.68
C ALA A 94 7.00 -3.89 0.88
N GLY A 95 8.17 -4.11 1.50
CA GLY A 95 9.29 -4.83 0.91
C GLY A 95 8.95 -6.31 0.62
N ILE A 96 8.27 -6.98 1.54
CA ILE A 96 7.81 -8.36 1.33
C ILE A 96 6.77 -8.42 0.20
N THR A 97 5.80 -7.50 0.16
CA THR A 97 4.82 -7.46 -0.94
C THR A 97 5.47 -7.14 -2.28
N ALA A 98 6.44 -6.22 -2.32
CA ALA A 98 7.18 -5.88 -3.54
C ALA A 98 8.01 -7.09 -4.02
N ALA A 99 8.75 -7.75 -3.12
CA ALA A 99 9.50 -8.96 -3.45
C ALA A 99 8.60 -10.10 -3.92
N SER A 100 7.41 -10.25 -3.32
CA SER A 100 6.40 -11.24 -3.73
C SER A 100 5.84 -10.92 -5.12
N LEU A 101 5.60 -9.64 -5.41
CA LEU A 101 5.12 -9.16 -6.70
C LEU A 101 6.20 -9.34 -7.78
N GLU A 102 7.47 -9.06 -7.46
CA GLU A 102 8.62 -9.30 -8.33
C GLU A 102 8.80 -10.80 -8.63
N LEU A 103 8.57 -11.66 -7.63
CA LEU A 103 8.61 -13.12 -7.78
C LEU A 103 7.47 -13.64 -8.66
N TRP A 104 6.28 -13.03 -8.58
CA TRP A 104 5.17 -13.27 -9.51
C TRP A 104 5.46 -12.75 -10.92
N HIS A 105 6.12 -11.60 -11.06
CA HIS A 105 6.54 -11.08 -12.36
C HIS A 105 7.67 -11.90 -13.01
N ARG A 106 8.52 -12.59 -12.23
CA ARG A 106 9.51 -13.54 -12.79
C ARG A 106 8.88 -14.73 -13.53
N GLY A 107 7.60 -15.05 -13.26
CA GLY A 107 6.81 -16.01 -14.05
C GLY A 107 6.23 -15.45 -15.36
N LYS A 108 6.33 -14.12 -15.58
CA LYS A 108 5.89 -13.42 -16.80
C LYS A 108 7.09 -12.78 -17.49
N ARG A 109 8.01 -13.60 -18.04
CA ARG A 109 9.04 -13.08 -18.94
C ARG A 109 8.38 -12.44 -20.17
N PRO A 110 8.88 -11.30 -20.69
CA PRO A 110 8.39 -10.76 -21.95
C PRO A 110 8.73 -11.76 -23.05
N VAL A 111 7.71 -12.34 -23.67
CA VAL A 111 7.83 -13.32 -24.75
C VAL A 111 8.20 -12.60 -26.05
N LEU A 112 9.45 -12.13 -26.15
CA LEU A 112 10.01 -11.57 -27.39
C LEU A 112 10.77 -12.61 -28.22
N GLN A 113 11.04 -13.80 -27.65
CA GLN A 113 11.52 -14.98 -28.35
C GLN A 113 10.72 -16.16 -27.80
N GLY A 114 9.79 -16.68 -28.61
CA GLY A 114 8.80 -17.65 -28.15
C GLY A 114 9.44 -18.86 -27.48
N GLN A 115 9.00 -19.19 -26.27
CA GLN A 115 9.50 -20.33 -25.52
C GLN A 115 8.99 -21.61 -26.20
N GLU A 116 9.88 -22.56 -26.49
CA GLU A 116 9.45 -23.90 -26.92
C GLU A 116 8.72 -24.59 -25.77
N ILE A 117 7.48 -24.98 -26.01
CA ILE A 117 6.64 -25.71 -25.07
C ILE A 117 6.01 -26.93 -25.75
N VAL A 118 5.67 -27.92 -24.92
CA VAL A 118 4.89 -29.09 -25.30
C VAL A 118 3.65 -29.10 -24.45
N VAL A 119 2.48 -29.04 -25.08
CA VAL A 119 1.19 -29.02 -24.39
C VAL A 119 0.34 -30.21 -24.83
N LYS A 120 -0.38 -30.78 -23.87
CA LYS A 120 -1.38 -31.83 -24.11
C LYS A 120 -2.74 -31.28 -23.74
N GLY A 121 -3.73 -31.47 -24.62
CA GLY A 121 -5.03 -30.86 -24.43
C GLY A 121 -6.03 -31.15 -25.52
N GLU A 122 -7.25 -30.69 -25.31
CA GLU A 122 -8.39 -30.82 -26.20
C GLU A 122 -8.31 -29.79 -27.34
N VAL A 123 -8.46 -30.21 -28.59
CA VAL A 123 -8.58 -29.31 -29.75
C VAL A 123 -9.94 -28.63 -29.76
N LEU A 124 -9.97 -27.30 -29.89
CA LEU A 124 -11.17 -26.47 -29.83
C LEU A 124 -11.38 -25.66 -31.11
N ASP A 125 -12.63 -25.38 -31.45
CA ASP A 125 -12.98 -24.14 -32.14
C ASP A 125 -13.04 -23.03 -31.10
N LEU A 126 -12.13 -22.06 -31.20
CA LEU A 126 -12.04 -20.97 -30.23
C LEU A 126 -13.24 -20.02 -30.30
N THR A 127 -13.91 -19.92 -31.45
CA THR A 127 -15.07 -19.05 -31.60
C THR A 127 -16.20 -19.53 -30.69
N CYS A 128 -16.59 -20.80 -30.82
CA CYS A 128 -17.63 -21.40 -29.99
C CYS A 128 -17.21 -21.54 -28.53
N TYR A 129 -15.94 -21.89 -28.27
CA TYR A 129 -15.45 -22.03 -26.90
C TYR A 129 -15.49 -20.70 -26.14
N VAL A 130 -15.01 -19.61 -26.73
CA VAL A 130 -15.00 -18.30 -26.05
C VAL A 130 -16.41 -17.72 -25.89
N ALA A 131 -17.28 -17.89 -26.90
CA ALA A 131 -18.63 -17.34 -26.86
C ALA A 131 -19.58 -18.13 -25.94
N TYR A 132 -19.47 -19.46 -25.93
CA TYR A 132 -20.48 -20.34 -25.31
C TYR A 132 -19.91 -21.41 -24.39
N ASN A 133 -18.58 -21.44 -24.19
CA ASN A 133 -17.89 -22.49 -23.44
C ASN A 133 -18.18 -23.90 -23.98
N TRP A 134 -18.38 -24.01 -25.30
CA TRP A 134 -18.62 -25.29 -25.97
C TRP A 134 -17.32 -26.05 -26.16
N SER A 135 -17.24 -27.23 -25.57
CA SER A 135 -16.18 -28.21 -25.77
C SER A 135 -16.73 -29.63 -25.56
N GLY A 136 -15.86 -30.62 -25.71
CA GLY A 136 -16.10 -32.02 -25.45
C GLY A 136 -16.81 -32.76 -26.60
N PRO A 137 -17.01 -34.09 -26.43
CA PRO A 137 -17.51 -34.97 -27.50
C PRO A 137 -18.84 -34.53 -28.12
N LYS A 138 -19.71 -33.85 -27.36
CA LYS A 138 -21.00 -33.35 -27.84
C LYS A 138 -20.88 -32.29 -28.94
N HIS A 139 -19.77 -31.55 -28.97
CA HIS A 139 -19.52 -30.49 -29.96
C HIS A 139 -18.42 -30.85 -30.96
N ALA A 140 -17.97 -32.12 -30.99
CA ALA A 140 -16.87 -32.56 -31.85
C ALA A 140 -17.15 -32.32 -33.34
N SER A 141 -18.33 -32.69 -33.84
CA SER A 141 -18.70 -32.51 -35.25
C SER A 141 -18.85 -31.04 -35.62
N CYS A 142 -19.56 -30.26 -34.79
CA CYS A 142 -19.72 -28.82 -34.99
C CYS A 142 -18.37 -28.10 -35.01
N ALA A 143 -17.48 -28.40 -34.04
CA ALA A 143 -16.16 -27.80 -33.98
C ALA A 143 -15.30 -28.21 -35.18
N MET A 144 -15.37 -29.47 -35.64
CA MET A 144 -14.68 -29.92 -36.86
C MET A 144 -15.13 -29.10 -38.07
N ASP A 145 -16.43 -28.93 -38.28
CA ASP A 145 -16.97 -28.18 -39.43
C ASP A 145 -16.56 -26.69 -39.38
N CYS A 146 -16.61 -26.09 -38.18
CA CYS A 146 -16.14 -24.73 -37.93
C CYS A 146 -14.64 -24.56 -38.26
N ILE A 147 -13.80 -25.49 -37.80
CA ILE A 147 -12.36 -25.46 -38.10
C ILE A 147 -12.12 -25.66 -39.59
N LYS A 148 -12.81 -26.59 -40.27
CA LYS A 148 -12.71 -26.76 -41.75
C LYS A 148 -13.13 -25.51 -42.51
N SER A 149 -14.05 -24.73 -41.94
CA SER A 149 -14.50 -23.45 -42.52
C SER A 149 -13.54 -22.28 -42.25
N GLY A 150 -12.41 -22.53 -41.59
CA GLY A 150 -11.37 -21.53 -41.34
C GLY A 150 -11.49 -20.78 -40.00
N LEU A 151 -12.39 -21.19 -39.10
CA LEU A 151 -12.47 -20.58 -37.78
C LEU A 151 -11.24 -20.91 -36.92
N PRO A 152 -10.83 -20.04 -35.99
CA PRO A 152 -9.58 -20.21 -35.25
C PRO A 152 -9.57 -21.49 -34.41
N VAL A 153 -8.61 -22.37 -34.70
CA VAL A 153 -8.38 -23.58 -33.92
C VAL A 153 -7.48 -23.30 -32.72
N GLY A 154 -7.82 -23.87 -31.57
CA GLY A 154 -7.05 -23.76 -30.34
C GLY A 154 -6.86 -25.08 -29.64
N ILE A 155 -6.16 -25.04 -28.51
CA ILE A 155 -6.00 -26.17 -27.60
C ILE A 155 -6.27 -25.73 -26.17
N LYS A 156 -7.09 -26.50 -25.44
CA LYS A 156 -7.28 -26.36 -24.00
C LYS A 156 -6.50 -27.45 -23.27
N THR A 157 -5.51 -27.03 -22.51
CA THR A 157 -4.64 -27.93 -21.75
C THR A 157 -5.35 -28.51 -20.54
N GLU A 158 -4.79 -29.58 -19.97
CA GLU A 158 -5.32 -30.22 -18.76
C GLU A 158 -5.34 -29.27 -17.54
N ASP A 159 -4.43 -28.28 -17.47
CA ASP A 159 -4.42 -27.21 -16.45
C ASP A 159 -5.39 -26.05 -16.77
N GLY A 160 -6.20 -26.17 -17.84
CA GLY A 160 -7.27 -25.23 -18.18
C GLY A 160 -6.82 -24.00 -18.97
N LYS A 161 -5.54 -23.88 -19.35
CA LYS A 161 -5.06 -22.80 -20.24
C LYS A 161 -5.53 -23.05 -21.66
N VAL A 162 -5.72 -21.97 -22.41
CA VAL A 162 -6.19 -22.03 -23.79
C VAL A 162 -5.23 -21.26 -24.68
N TYR A 163 -4.83 -21.88 -25.77
CA TYR A 163 -3.89 -21.33 -26.74
C TYR A 163 -4.50 -21.31 -28.14
N LEU A 164 -4.31 -20.20 -28.85
CA LEU A 164 -4.52 -20.16 -30.30
C LEU A 164 -3.41 -20.94 -31.00
N LEU A 165 -3.76 -21.83 -31.92
CA LEU A 165 -2.79 -22.60 -32.69
C LEU A 165 -2.59 -21.97 -34.07
N THR A 166 -1.35 -21.66 -34.39
CA THR A 166 -0.94 -21.05 -35.66
C THR A 166 0.20 -21.86 -36.28
N GLY A 167 0.35 -21.84 -37.60
CA GLY A 167 1.56 -22.34 -38.25
C GLY A 167 2.59 -21.22 -38.41
N LYS A 168 3.74 -21.53 -39.01
CA LYS A 168 4.78 -20.53 -39.27
C LYS A 168 4.31 -19.41 -40.20
N GLU A 169 3.65 -19.79 -41.29
CA GLU A 169 3.21 -18.91 -42.37
C GLU A 169 1.77 -19.22 -42.84
N ALA A 170 1.07 -20.13 -42.17
CA ALA A 170 -0.28 -20.58 -42.54
C ALA A 170 -1.09 -21.00 -41.31
N HIS A 171 -2.42 -21.14 -41.47
CA HIS A 171 -3.27 -21.75 -40.46
C HIS A 171 -3.03 -23.28 -40.38
N VAL A 172 -3.36 -23.89 -39.25
CA VAL A 172 -3.18 -25.34 -39.02
C VAL A 172 -4.51 -26.11 -39.00
N ASN A 173 -5.59 -25.47 -39.45
CA ASN A 173 -6.96 -25.99 -39.43
C ASN A 173 -7.07 -27.39 -40.07
N ASP A 174 -6.56 -27.57 -41.30
CA ASP A 174 -6.65 -28.85 -42.01
C ASP A 174 -5.95 -30.00 -41.28
N GLN A 175 -4.93 -29.71 -40.47
CA GLN A 175 -4.19 -30.71 -39.72
C GLN A 175 -4.92 -31.16 -38.44
N LEU A 176 -5.84 -30.33 -37.95
CA LEU A 176 -6.47 -30.45 -36.63
C LEU A 176 -7.99 -30.62 -36.68
N ALA A 177 -8.65 -30.33 -37.79
CA ALA A 177 -10.10 -30.40 -37.91
C ALA A 177 -10.67 -31.77 -37.50
N ASP A 178 -10.09 -32.86 -38.01
CA ASP A 178 -10.53 -34.23 -37.67
C ASP A 178 -10.19 -34.64 -36.23
N TYR A 179 -9.52 -33.77 -35.48
CA TYR A 179 -9.16 -33.90 -34.07
C TYR A 179 -9.96 -32.97 -33.16
N ALA A 180 -10.97 -32.26 -33.68
CA ALA A 180 -11.87 -31.44 -32.88
C ALA A 180 -12.46 -32.22 -31.70
N ALA A 181 -12.42 -31.62 -30.50
CA ALA A 181 -12.78 -32.21 -29.21
C ALA A 181 -12.01 -33.49 -28.82
N LYS A 182 -10.92 -33.84 -29.53
CA LYS A 182 -10.00 -34.93 -29.16
C LYS A 182 -8.78 -34.34 -28.46
N VAL A 183 -8.13 -35.19 -27.65
CA VAL A 183 -6.88 -34.83 -26.99
C VAL A 183 -5.71 -35.09 -27.92
N VAL A 184 -4.89 -34.07 -28.16
CA VAL A 184 -3.64 -34.15 -28.92
C VAL A 184 -2.49 -33.59 -28.10
N THR A 185 -1.26 -33.85 -28.53
CA THR A 185 -0.08 -33.17 -27.99
C THR A 185 0.54 -32.28 -29.07
N VAL A 186 0.76 -31.01 -28.74
CA VAL A 186 1.30 -30.00 -29.63
C VAL A 186 2.64 -29.53 -29.08
N ARG A 187 3.69 -29.58 -29.91
CA ARG A 187 4.96 -28.88 -29.65
C ARG A 187 5.02 -27.65 -30.53
N GLY A 188 5.45 -26.54 -29.96
CA GLY A 188 5.66 -25.31 -30.70
C GLY A 188 6.18 -24.17 -29.84
N LYS A 189 6.28 -22.99 -30.45
CA LYS A 189 6.75 -21.77 -29.76
C LYS A 189 5.58 -20.99 -29.21
N GLU A 190 5.52 -20.88 -27.89
CA GLU A 190 4.56 -20.02 -27.20
C GLU A 190 4.92 -18.56 -27.43
N THR A 191 3.96 -17.77 -27.89
CA THR A 191 4.09 -16.31 -27.99
C THR A 191 2.84 -15.65 -27.42
N ALA A 192 3.00 -14.45 -26.87
CA ALA A 192 1.88 -13.67 -26.35
C ALA A 192 1.88 -12.29 -27.01
N ARG A 193 0.70 -11.85 -27.47
CA ARG A 193 0.49 -10.52 -28.05
C ARG A 193 -0.82 -9.96 -27.53
N ASP A 194 -0.77 -8.76 -26.95
CA ASP A 194 -1.95 -8.01 -26.49
C ASP A 194 -2.93 -8.82 -25.63
N GLY A 195 -2.39 -9.72 -24.79
CA GLY A 195 -3.19 -10.59 -23.90
C GLY A 195 -3.64 -11.92 -24.51
N PHE A 196 -3.38 -12.17 -25.79
CA PHE A 196 -3.63 -13.47 -26.43
C PHE A 196 -2.38 -14.33 -26.40
N ALA A 197 -2.52 -15.53 -25.86
CA ALA A 197 -1.48 -16.57 -25.94
C ALA A 197 -1.71 -17.45 -27.16
N GLN A 198 -0.65 -17.67 -27.93
CA GLN A 198 -0.66 -18.56 -29.08
C GLN A 198 0.53 -19.52 -29.06
N ILE A 199 0.40 -20.64 -29.75
CA ILE A 199 1.49 -21.56 -30.04
C ILE A 199 1.66 -21.63 -31.55
N GLN A 200 2.86 -21.27 -32.01
CA GLN A 200 3.28 -21.55 -33.37
C GLN A 200 3.69 -23.02 -33.45
N VAL A 201 2.82 -23.84 -34.05
CA VAL A 201 2.90 -25.30 -34.09
C VAL A 201 4.08 -25.75 -34.95
N GLU A 202 4.90 -26.62 -34.39
CA GLU A 202 6.01 -27.28 -35.07
C GLU A 202 5.76 -28.79 -35.23
N GLU A 203 5.11 -29.43 -34.25
CA GLU A 203 4.76 -30.86 -34.29
C GLU A 203 3.40 -31.11 -33.62
N ILE A 204 2.58 -31.97 -34.24
CA ILE A 204 1.31 -32.43 -33.68
C ILE A 204 1.37 -33.95 -33.54
N ARG A 205 1.27 -34.45 -32.31
CA ARG A 205 1.11 -35.88 -32.01
C ARG A 205 -0.36 -36.19 -31.75
N LYS A 206 -0.87 -37.11 -32.54
CA LYS A 206 -2.25 -37.54 -32.61
C LYS A 206 -2.35 -38.95 -31.99
N PHE A 207 -3.38 -39.19 -31.20
CA PHE A 207 -3.64 -40.47 -30.54
C PHE A 207 -4.96 -41.07 -31.03
#